data_AF-A0A0G0SS59-F1
#
_entry.id   AF-A0A0G0SS59-F1
#
_cell.length_a   1.000
_cell.length_b   1.000
_cell.length_c   1.000
_cell.angle_alpha   90.00
_cell.angle_beta   90.00
_cell.angle_gamma   90.00
#
_symmetry.space_group_name_H-M   'P 1'
#
loop_
_entity.id
_entity.type
_entity.pdbx_description
1 polymer ?
#
loop_
_entity_poly.entity_id
_entity_poly.type
_entity_poly.pdbx_seq_one_letter_code
_entity_poly.pdbx_strand_id
1 'polypeptide(L)'
;MTNYGREVIEIIMKEIKDKAEVVTIEVAGCNREIIRQGAKKIFRGENFEKLNEEVAEYADMLVIIEGGEKSGTILLANNFVEKGKNVYCVPGRITDDNSQATNWLISQGAGVIFKTEDLTALTE
;
A
#
# COMPACT_ATOMS: atom_id res chain seq x y z
N MET A 1 -13.10 2.18 0.12
CA MET A 1 -12.50 1.24 -0.86
C MET A 1 -13.51 0.95 -1.94
N THR A 2 -13.11 0.99 -3.21
CA THR A 2 -14.00 0.68 -4.34
C THR A 2 -14.19 -0.83 -4.50
N ASN A 3 -15.08 -1.26 -5.41
CA ASN A 3 -15.20 -2.68 -5.77
C ASN A 3 -13.92 -3.20 -6.43
N TYR A 4 -13.29 -2.38 -7.28
CA TYR A 4 -12.02 -2.71 -7.92
C TYR A 4 -10.91 -2.91 -6.88
N GLY A 5 -10.78 -1.99 -5.92
CA GLY A 5 -9.81 -2.13 -4.83
C GLY A 5 -9.97 -3.46 -4.09
N ARG A 6 -11.21 -3.83 -3.72
CA ARG A 6 -11.48 -5.14 -3.06
C ARG A 6 -11.09 -6.33 -3.92
N GLU A 7 -11.45 -6.33 -5.20
CA GLU A 7 -11.12 -7.41 -6.12
C GLU A 7 -9.60 -7.58 -6.26
N VAL A 8 -8.86 -6.48 -6.42
CA VAL A 8 -7.40 -6.53 -6.51
C VAL A 8 -6.79 -7.05 -5.20
N ILE A 9 -7.29 -6.63 -4.04
CA ILE A 9 -6.82 -7.16 -2.74
C ILE A 9 -7.07 -8.66 -2.63
N GLU A 10 -8.25 -9.15 -3.00
CA GLU A 10 -8.54 -10.58 -2.98
C GLU A 10 -7.57 -11.39 -3.85
N ILE A 11 -7.27 -10.86 -5.05
CA ILE A 11 -6.30 -11.45 -5.97
C ILE A 11 -4.90 -11.47 -5.35
N ILE A 12 -4.45 -10.33 -4.82
CA ILE A 12 -3.12 -10.19 -4.19
C ILE A 12 -3.00 -11.13 -2.99
N MET A 13 -3.99 -11.14 -2.12
CA MET A 13 -4.05 -11.99 -0.93
C MET A 13 -3.98 -13.48 -1.28
N LYS A 14 -4.60 -13.88 -2.38
CA LYS A 14 -4.52 -15.26 -2.87
C LYS A 14 -3.11 -15.60 -3.34
N GLU A 15 -2.45 -14.68 -4.03
CA GLU A 15 -1.11 -14.87 -4.58
C GLU A 15 -0.03 -14.92 -3.49
N ILE A 16 -0.17 -14.09 -2.44
CA ILE A 16 0.83 -13.98 -1.36
C ILE A 16 0.53 -14.84 -0.14
N LYS A 17 -0.55 -15.62 -0.13
CA LYS A 17 -1.12 -16.33 1.04
C LYS A 17 -0.11 -17.09 1.90
N ASP A 18 0.97 -17.60 1.28
CA ASP A 18 2.02 -18.38 1.95
C ASP A 18 3.41 -17.72 1.87
N LYS A 19 3.51 -16.49 1.33
CA LYS A 19 4.77 -15.78 1.05
C LYS A 19 4.91 -14.44 1.79
N ALA A 20 3.79 -13.80 2.11
CA ALA A 20 3.75 -12.54 2.83
C ALA A 20 2.46 -12.42 3.65
N GLU A 21 2.46 -11.49 4.61
CA GLU A 21 1.31 -11.19 5.44
C GLU A 21 0.94 -9.70 5.28
N VAL A 22 -0.35 -9.39 5.36
CA VAL A 22 -0.82 -8.01 5.17
C VAL A 22 -0.92 -7.30 6.52
N VAL A 23 -0.28 -6.14 6.60
CA VAL A 23 -0.45 -5.16 7.68
C VAL A 23 -1.57 -4.22 7.26
N THR A 24 -2.59 -4.10 8.10
CA THR A 24 -3.69 -3.16 7.87
C THR A 24 -3.59 -2.03 8.87
N ILE A 25 -3.58 -0.79 8.37
CA ILE A 25 -3.81 0.39 9.21
C ILE A 25 -5.30 0.69 9.21
N GLU A 26 -5.93 0.65 10.39
CA GLU A 26 -7.31 1.07 10.57
C GLU A 26 -7.31 2.41 11.31
N VAL A 27 -7.39 3.51 10.55
CA VAL A 27 -7.51 4.86 11.12
C VAL A 27 -8.66 5.60 10.44
N ALA A 28 -9.35 6.48 11.17
CA ALA A 28 -10.54 7.17 10.66
C ALA A 28 -10.27 8.01 9.39
N GLY A 29 -10.62 7.50 8.21
CA GLY A 29 -10.37 8.18 6.93
C GLY A 29 -9.15 7.66 6.14
N CYS A 30 -8.40 6.70 6.67
CA CYS A 30 -7.38 5.96 5.94
C CYS A 30 -7.83 4.49 5.76
N ASN A 31 -8.26 4.15 4.54
CA ASN A 31 -8.30 2.77 4.08
C ASN A 31 -7.16 2.63 3.07
N ARG A 32 -6.13 1.83 3.32
CA ARG A 32 -5.27 1.17 2.29
C ARG A 32 -4.32 0.18 2.94
N GLU A 33 -4.31 -1.03 2.40
CA GLU A 33 -3.53 -2.18 2.82
C GLU A 33 -2.03 -1.98 2.61
N ILE A 34 -1.21 -2.59 3.48
CA ILE A 34 0.26 -2.51 3.46
C ILE A 34 0.79 -3.94 3.48
N ILE A 35 1.75 -4.25 2.61
CA ILE A 35 2.25 -5.63 2.45
C ILE A 35 3.58 -5.76 3.21
N ARG A 36 3.68 -6.72 4.13
CA ARG A 36 4.89 -7.03 4.91
C ARG A 36 5.25 -8.53 4.77
N GLN A 37 6.52 -8.93 4.96
CA GLN A 37 6.81 -10.31 5.39
C GLN A 37 6.78 -10.43 6.94
N GLY A 38 5.87 -11.26 7.47
CA GLY A 38 5.81 -11.62 8.90
C GLY A 38 4.57 -11.15 9.67
N ALA A 39 4.52 -11.49 10.97
CA ALA A 39 3.30 -11.56 11.79
C ALA A 39 2.28 -10.40 11.66
N LYS A 40 0.99 -10.76 11.53
CA LYS A 40 -0.16 -9.85 11.50
C LYS A 40 -0.19 -8.89 12.71
N LYS A 41 -0.12 -7.58 12.45
CA LYS A 41 -0.32 -6.50 13.44
C LYS A 41 -1.31 -5.47 12.91
N ILE A 42 -2.20 -5.01 13.79
CA ILE A 42 -3.16 -3.93 13.49
C ILE A 42 -2.72 -2.69 14.26
N PHE A 43 -2.61 -1.56 13.56
CA PHE A 43 -2.28 -0.26 14.13
C PHE A 43 -3.55 0.59 14.26
N ARG A 44 -3.83 1.10 15.47
CA ARG A 44 -5.02 1.91 15.80
C ARG A 44 -4.63 3.11 16.65
N GLY A 45 -5.24 4.25 16.38
CA GLY A 45 -5.03 5.49 17.13
C GLY A 45 -5.68 6.70 16.46
N GLU A 46 -5.53 7.88 17.04
CA GLU A 46 -6.10 9.14 16.52
C GLU A 46 -5.07 9.99 15.75
N ASN A 47 -3.77 9.76 15.98
CA ASN A 47 -2.69 10.47 15.29
C ASN A 47 -2.20 9.67 14.09
N PHE A 48 -2.63 10.07 12.89
CA PHE A 48 -2.30 9.40 11.62
C PHE A 48 -0.82 9.50 11.25
N GLU A 49 -0.17 10.61 11.56
CA GLU A 49 1.27 10.81 11.25
C GLU A 49 2.10 9.80 12.02
N LYS A 50 1.84 9.69 13.33
CA LYS A 50 2.49 8.71 14.20
C LYS A 50 2.23 7.28 13.74
N LEU A 51 1.00 6.94 13.37
CA LEU A 51 0.67 5.60 12.88
C LEU A 51 1.38 5.28 11.56
N ASN A 52 1.47 6.25 10.64
CA ASN A 52 2.21 6.08 9.40
C ASN A 52 3.70 5.81 9.68
N GLU A 53 4.31 6.51 10.62
CA GLU A 53 5.70 6.26 11.05
C GLU A 53 5.87 4.87 11.63
N GLU A 54 5.03 4.48 12.62
CA GLU A 54 5.08 3.18 13.27
C GLU A 54 4.94 2.02 12.27
N VAL A 55 4.07 2.20 11.27
CA VAL A 55 3.84 1.18 10.26
C VAL A 55 4.98 1.14 9.24
N ALA A 56 5.51 2.29 8.83
CA ALA A 56 6.69 2.37 7.98
C ALA A 56 7.92 1.80 8.68
N GLU A 57 8.02 1.84 10.01
CA GLU A 57 9.05 1.12 10.77
C GLU A 57 8.83 -0.38 10.74
N TYR A 58 7.58 -0.81 10.90
CA TYR A 58 7.22 -2.20 11.04
C TYR A 58 7.30 -2.99 9.73
N ALA A 59 6.76 -2.48 8.62
CA ALA A 59 6.63 -3.23 7.38
C ALA A 59 7.88 -3.12 6.49
N ASP A 60 8.19 -4.14 5.69
CA ASP A 60 9.40 -4.16 4.85
C ASP A 60 9.25 -3.33 3.57
N MET A 61 8.02 -3.24 3.05
CA MET A 61 7.67 -2.49 1.85
C MET A 61 6.23 -2.00 1.93
N LEU A 62 5.86 -1.11 1.01
CA LEU A 62 4.51 -0.59 0.88
C LEU A 62 3.94 -0.94 -0.48
N VAL A 63 2.70 -1.42 -0.52
CA VAL A 63 1.95 -1.62 -1.76
C VAL A 63 0.65 -0.84 -1.67
N ILE A 64 0.41 0.02 -2.65
CA ILE A 64 -0.77 0.90 -2.68
C ILE A 64 -1.64 0.49 -3.86
N ILE A 65 -2.85 0.04 -3.57
CA ILE A 65 -3.82 -0.39 -4.59
C ILE A 65 -4.61 0.80 -5.14
N GLU A 66 -5.07 1.67 -4.23
CA GLU A 66 -5.86 2.83 -4.58
C GLU A 66 -5.40 4.06 -3.81
N GLY A 67 -5.49 5.21 -4.44
CA GLY A 67 -6.47 6.20 -4.02
C GLY A 67 -6.11 7.65 -4.32
N GLY A 68 -6.82 8.58 -3.69
CA GLY A 68 -6.89 9.97 -4.16
C GLY A 68 -5.73 10.91 -3.80
N GLU A 69 -5.60 11.99 -4.56
CA GLU A 69 -4.56 13.02 -4.43
C GLU A 69 -4.48 13.61 -3.01
N LYS A 70 -5.62 13.80 -2.34
CA LYS A 70 -5.70 14.38 -0.98
C LYS A 70 -5.70 13.35 0.15
N SER A 71 -5.40 12.08 -0.12
CA SER A 71 -5.37 11.06 0.95
C SER A 71 -4.02 11.03 1.66
N GLY A 72 -4.00 10.55 2.91
CA GLY A 72 -2.77 10.31 3.69
C GLY A 72 -1.82 9.25 3.11
N THR A 73 -2.05 8.81 1.87
CA THR A 73 -1.31 7.77 1.16
C THR A 73 0.04 8.25 0.67
N ILE A 74 0.11 9.49 0.18
CA ILE A 74 1.38 10.10 -0.22
C ILE A 74 2.27 10.28 1.01
N LEU A 75 1.69 10.72 2.13
CA LEU A 75 2.42 10.84 3.39
C LEU A 75 2.98 9.49 3.85
N LEU A 76 2.17 8.43 3.83
CA LEU A 76 2.64 7.09 4.17
C LEU A 76 3.76 6.62 3.22
N ALA A 77 3.60 6.84 1.91
CA ALA A 77 4.63 6.49 0.93
C ALA A 77 5.96 7.19 1.21
N ASN A 78 5.92 8.49 1.54
CA ASN A 78 7.10 9.24 1.92
C ASN A 78 7.78 8.65 3.17
N ASN A 79 7.02 8.25 4.19
CA ASN A 79 7.58 7.62 5.39
C ASN A 79 8.33 6.30 5.07
N PHE A 80 7.88 5.53 4.09
CA PHE A 80 8.60 4.33 3.63
C PHE A 80 9.89 4.71 2.88
N VAL A 81 9.81 5.67 1.96
CA VAL A 81 10.97 6.16 1.19
C VAL A 81 12.04 6.74 2.12
N GLU A 82 11.67 7.54 3.11
CA GLU A 82 12.59 8.12 4.10
C GLU A 82 13.31 7.05 4.93
N LYS A 83 12.69 5.88 5.12
CA LYS A 83 13.28 4.72 5.79
C LYS A 83 14.06 3.80 4.83
N GLY A 84 14.24 4.21 3.58
CA GLY A 84 14.94 3.44 2.55
C GLY A 84 14.18 2.19 2.09
N LYS A 85 12.85 2.19 2.24
CA LYS A 85 11.97 1.05 1.90
C LYS A 85 11.27 1.28 0.58
N ASN A 86 11.00 0.17 -0.12
CA ASN A 86 10.39 0.22 -1.43
C ASN A 86 8.87 0.51 -1.35
N VAL A 87 8.39 1.32 -2.28
CA VAL A 87 6.96 1.61 -2.48
C VAL A 87 6.55 1.12 -3.86
N TYR A 88 5.45 0.39 -3.92
CA TYR A 88 4.84 -0.12 -5.14
C TYR A 88 3.40 0.33 -5.26
N CYS A 89 2.93 0.49 -6.48
CA CYS A 89 1.59 1.00 -6.78
C CYS A 89 0.94 0.19 -7.90
N VAL A 90 -0.36 -0.06 -7.76
CA VAL A 90 -1.20 -0.56 -8.85
C VAL A 90 -1.63 0.64 -9.71
N PRO A 91 -1.35 0.64 -11.02
CA PRO A 91 -1.81 1.71 -11.90
C PRO A 91 -3.33 1.65 -12.04
N GLY A 92 -3.95 2.82 -12.24
CA GLY A 92 -5.40 2.89 -12.44
C GLY A 92 -5.80 3.92 -13.49
N ARG A 93 -7.10 4.01 -13.79
CA ARG A 93 -7.60 4.89 -14.84
C ARG A 93 -7.38 6.36 -14.46
N ILE A 94 -6.95 7.18 -15.42
CA ILE A 94 -6.72 8.62 -15.19
C ILE A 94 -8.01 9.39 -14.83
N THR A 95 -9.18 8.80 -15.10
CA THR A 95 -10.50 9.35 -14.76
C THR A 95 -10.98 8.97 -13.37
N ASP A 96 -10.33 8.02 -12.71
CA ASP A 96 -10.76 7.51 -11.42
C ASP A 96 -10.04 8.29 -10.31
N ASP A 97 -10.81 8.99 -9.46
CA ASP A 97 -10.24 9.77 -8.35
C ASP A 97 -9.40 8.90 -7.41
N ASN A 98 -9.72 7.61 -7.31
CA ASN A 98 -8.97 6.65 -6.51
C ASN A 98 -7.69 6.11 -7.21
N SER A 99 -7.28 6.66 -8.35
CA SER A 99 -6.04 6.27 -9.02
C SER A 99 -5.03 7.41 -9.08
N GLN A 100 -5.37 8.59 -8.59
CA GLN A 100 -4.53 9.78 -8.70
C GLN A 100 -3.22 9.63 -7.91
N ALA A 101 -3.27 9.19 -6.65
CA ALA A 101 -2.07 9.02 -5.83
C ALA A 101 -1.18 7.88 -6.34
N THR A 102 -1.75 6.75 -6.77
CA THR A 102 -0.96 5.63 -7.30
C THR A 102 -0.26 6.02 -8.59
N ASN A 103 -0.97 6.62 -9.56
CA ASN A 103 -0.38 7.09 -10.80
C ASN A 103 0.66 8.19 -10.57
N TRP A 104 0.41 9.11 -9.62
CA TRP A 104 1.39 10.12 -9.26
C TRP A 104 2.64 9.49 -8.64
N LEU A 105 2.52 8.58 -7.67
CA LEU A 105 3.66 7.89 -7.05
C LEU A 105 4.48 7.09 -8.09
N ILE A 106 3.81 6.43 -9.04
CA ILE A 106 4.49 5.78 -10.18
C ILE A 106 5.30 6.80 -10.97
N SER A 107 4.74 7.99 -11.25
CA SER A 107 5.50 9.04 -11.94
C SER A 107 6.69 9.59 -11.13
N GLN A 108 6.69 9.40 -9.80
CA GLN A 108 7.82 9.74 -8.92
C GLN A 108 8.83 8.59 -8.78
N GLY A 109 8.62 7.45 -9.44
CA GLY A 109 9.53 6.30 -9.41
C GLY A 109 9.14 5.17 -8.47
N ALA A 110 7.90 5.16 -7.93
CA ALA A 110 7.40 3.97 -7.26
C ALA A 110 7.35 2.77 -8.23
N GLY A 111 7.61 1.57 -7.71
CA GLY A 111 7.52 0.35 -8.50
C GLY A 111 6.09 0.11 -8.98
N VAL A 112 5.94 -0.47 -10.17
CA VAL A 112 4.63 -0.73 -10.78
C VAL A 112 4.24 -2.19 -10.57
N ILE A 113 3.04 -2.43 -10.05
CA ILE A 113 2.41 -3.76 -10.02
C ILE A 113 1.34 -3.77 -11.10
N PHE A 114 1.66 -4.31 -12.27
CA PHE A 114 0.71 -4.41 -13.40
C PHE A 114 0.24 -5.84 -13.66
N LYS A 115 0.83 -6.82 -12.95
CA LYS A 115 0.43 -8.22 -12.92
C LYS A 115 0.74 -8.82 -11.55
N THR A 116 0.02 -9.87 -11.17
CA THR A 116 0.12 -10.49 -9.85
C THR A 116 1.47 -11.10 -9.55
N GLU A 117 2.17 -11.59 -10.57
CA GLU A 117 3.47 -12.23 -10.43
C GLU A 117 4.54 -11.26 -9.94
N ASP A 118 4.38 -9.95 -10.21
CA ASP A 118 5.30 -8.91 -9.72
C ASP A 118 5.40 -8.95 -8.19
N LEU A 119 4.31 -9.30 -7.49
CA LEU A 119 4.29 -9.38 -6.03
C LEU A 119 5.10 -10.55 -5.48
N THR A 120 5.14 -11.67 -6.21
CA THR A 120 5.88 -12.84 -5.75
C THR A 120 7.39 -12.58 -5.76
N ALA A 121 7.89 -11.87 -6.76
CA ALA A 121 9.29 -11.46 -6.86
C ALA A 121 9.72 -10.48 -5.76
N LEU A 122 8.78 -9.79 -5.11
CA LEU A 122 9.04 -8.87 -4.01
C LEU A 122 9.15 -9.57 -2.65
N THR A 123 8.83 -10.86 -2.62
CA THR A 123 8.77 -11.69 -1.41
C THR A 123 9.79 -12.83 -1.41
N GLU A 124 10.76 -12.80 -2.33
CA GLU A 124 11.92 -13.71 -2.39
C GLU A 124 13.15 -13.06 -1.75
#